data_AF-A0A3C1VE75-F1
#
_entry.id   AF-A0A3C1VE75-F1
#
_cell.length_a   1.000
_cell.length_b   1.000
_cell.length_c   1.000
_cell.angle_alpha   90.00
_cell.angle_beta   90.00
_cell.angle_gamma   90.00
#
_symmetry.space_group_name_H-M   'P 1'
#
loop_
_entity.id
_entity.type
_entity.pdbx_description
1 polymer ?
#
loop_
_entity_poly.entity_id
_entity_poly.type
_entity_poly.pdbx_seq_one_letter_code
_entity_poly.pdbx_strand_id
1 'polypeptide(L)' 'MKSTAGFTANSHAANSPSQSSADQLGLLADWLRTDPEVPAGQWFKKFSGLTVCGEGEFIKTFLQPEQIATGEEWN' A
#
# COMPACT_ATOMS: atom_id res chain seq x y z
N MET A 1 21.74 -49.87 -11.34
CA MET A 1 20.66 -49.73 -12.35
C MET A 1 20.00 -48.39 -12.10
N LYS A 2 19.96 -47.56 -13.13
CA LYS A 2 19.50 -46.18 -13.20
C LYS A 2 18.08 -45.96 -12.64
N SER A 3 17.93 -44.85 -11.91
CA SER A 3 16.82 -43.87 -11.98
C SER A 3 16.19 -43.56 -10.61
N THR A 4 16.55 -42.40 -10.06
CA THR A 4 15.66 -41.65 -9.16
C THR A 4 15.56 -40.28 -9.78
N ALA A 5 14.46 -40.06 -10.50
CA ALA A 5 14.08 -38.74 -10.96
C ALA A 5 13.79 -37.90 -9.72
N GLY A 6 14.69 -36.98 -9.38
CA GLY A 6 14.39 -35.89 -8.47
C GLY A 6 13.32 -35.03 -9.13
N PHE A 7 12.11 -35.10 -8.58
CA PHE A 7 11.02 -34.21 -8.98
C PHE A 7 11.40 -32.82 -8.43
N THR A 8 12.00 -31.99 -9.28
CA THR A 8 12.21 -30.57 -8.96
C THR A 8 10.83 -29.97 -8.75
N ALA A 9 10.47 -29.77 -7.48
CA ALA A 9 9.35 -28.92 -7.12
C ALA A 9 9.67 -27.54 -7.68
N ASN A 10 8.91 -27.13 -8.68
CA ASN A 10 8.98 -25.78 -9.19
C ASN A 10 8.48 -24.86 -8.06
N SER A 11 9.41 -24.26 -7.33
CA SER A 11 9.12 -23.22 -6.36
C SER A 11 8.57 -22.02 -7.12
N HIS A 12 7.27 -22.05 -7.44
CA HIS A 12 6.51 -20.83 -7.64
C HIS A 12 6.70 -20.05 -6.35
N ALA A 13 7.48 -18.97 -6.44
CA ALA A 13 7.76 -18.09 -5.32
C ALA A 13 6.45 -17.85 -4.58
N ALA A 14 6.35 -18.42 -3.39
CA ALA A 14 5.33 -18.03 -2.44
C ALA A 14 5.46 -16.51 -2.35
N ASN A 15 4.40 -15.79 -2.73
CA ASN A 15 4.28 -14.38 -2.42
C ASN A 15 4.27 -14.30 -0.90
N SER A 16 5.47 -14.21 -0.30
CA SER A 16 5.63 -13.91 1.11
C SER A 16 4.84 -12.65 1.36
N PRO A 17 3.92 -12.59 2.34
CA PRO A 17 3.31 -11.32 2.71
C PRO A 17 4.45 -10.40 3.14
N SER A 18 4.83 -9.47 2.27
CA SER A 18 5.90 -8.51 2.49
C SER A 18 5.63 -7.80 3.80
N GLN A 19 6.58 -7.84 4.73
CA GLN A 19 6.48 -7.15 6.01
C GLN A 19 6.23 -5.64 5.80
N SER A 20 5.05 -5.07 6.03
CA SER A 20 3.79 -5.63 6.51
C SER A 20 2.71 -4.67 6.03
N SER A 21 1.69 -5.09 5.27
CA SER A 21 0.54 -4.23 4.97
C SER A 21 -0.09 -3.65 6.26
N ALA A 22 0.02 -4.38 7.36
CA ALA A 22 -0.39 -3.93 8.70
C ALA A 22 0.42 -2.72 9.23
N ASP A 23 1.72 -2.61 8.93
CA ASP A 23 2.55 -1.49 9.34
C ASP A 23 2.13 -0.20 8.64
N GLN A 24 1.82 -0.29 7.34
CA GLN A 24 1.32 0.83 6.56
C GLN A 24 -0.06 1.31 7.04
N LEU A 25 -0.93 0.38 7.44
CA LEU A 25 -2.20 0.73 8.09
C LEU A 25 -1.98 1.38 9.47
N GLY A 26 -0.94 0.98 10.19
CA GLY A 26 -0.52 1.62 11.44
C GLY A 26 -0.08 3.08 11.24
N LEU A 27 0.74 3.35 10.22
CA LEU A 27 1.16 4.71 9.86
C LEU A 27 -0.03 5.59 9.45
N LEU A 28 -0.98 5.03 8.69
CA LEU A 28 -2.23 5.72 8.35
C LEU A 28 -3.05 6.05 9.61
N ALA A 29 -3.18 5.09 10.53
CA ALA A 29 -3.95 5.29 11.76
C ALA A 29 -3.31 6.34 12.68
N ASP A 30 -1.98 6.36 12.77
CA ASP A 30 -1.23 7.38 13.50
C ASP A 30 -1.45 8.77 12.90
N TRP A 31 -1.34 8.88 11.58
CA TRP A 31 -1.63 10.12 10.84
C TRP A 31 -3.06 10.62 11.09
N LEU A 32 -4.08 9.75 10.97
CA LEU A 32 -5.47 10.13 11.24
C LEU A 32 -5.67 10.61 12.69
N ARG A 33 -4.95 10.03 13.65
CA ARG A 33 -5.02 10.44 15.06
C ARG A 33 -4.47 11.85 15.30
N THR A 34 -3.64 12.37 14.39
CA THR A 34 -3.11 13.74 14.49
C THR A 34 -4.10 14.83 14.06
N ASP A 35 -5.30 14.46 13.60
CA ASP A 35 -6.29 15.39 13.01
C ASP A 35 -5.65 16.30 11.93
N PRO A 36 -5.18 15.70 10.83
CA PRO A 36 -4.37 16.41 9.85
C PRO A 36 -5.21 17.44 9.07
N GLU A 37 -4.69 18.66 8.92
CA GLU A 37 -5.29 19.66 8.05
C GLU A 37 -5.02 19.29 6.58
N VAL A 38 -6.05 18.78 5.91
CA VAL A 38 -6.00 18.35 4.50
C VAL A 38 -6.59 19.41 3.56
N PRO A 39 -6.24 19.41 2.27
CA PRO A 39 -6.76 20.36 1.30
C PRO A 39 -8.27 20.21 1.16
N ALA A 40 -8.96 21.33 0.93
CA ALA A 40 -10.42 21.33 0.73
C ALA A 40 -10.85 20.59 -0.55
N GLY A 41 -9.97 20.51 -1.56
CA GLY A 41 -10.20 19.82 -2.83
C GLY A 41 -9.70 18.37 -2.84
N GLN A 42 -9.47 17.82 -4.02
CA GLN A 42 -8.86 16.49 -4.16
C GLN A 42 -7.42 16.51 -3.69
N TRP A 43 -7.03 15.51 -2.90
CA TRP A 43 -5.69 15.36 -2.38
C TRP A 43 -5.26 13.90 -2.32
N PHE A 44 -3.95 13.69 -2.22
CA PHE A 44 -3.40 12.37 -1.96
C PHE A 44 -2.18 12.42 -1.03
N LYS A 45 -2.01 11.39 -0.21
CA LYS A 45 -0.84 11.19 0.64
C LYS A 45 -0.15 9.88 0.29
N LYS A 46 1.14 9.93 0.02
CA LYS A 46 1.97 8.75 -0.26
C LYS A 46 2.55 8.19 1.02
N PHE A 47 2.32 6.90 1.25
CA PHE A 47 3.04 6.07 2.21
C PHE A 47 3.94 5.10 1.43
N SER A 48 4.89 4.46 2.10
CA SER A 48 5.89 3.60 1.46
C SER A 48 5.29 2.44 0.65
N GLY A 49 4.09 1.98 0.98
CA GLY A 49 3.40 0.88 0.29
C GLY A 49 1.97 1.15 -0.17
N LEU A 50 1.41 2.33 0.09
CA LEU A 50 0.06 2.69 -0.35
C LEU A 50 -0.06 4.20 -0.55
N THR A 51 -0.92 4.63 -1.47
CA THR A 51 -1.30 6.05 -1.59
C THR A 51 -2.75 6.22 -1.17
N VAL A 52 -3.01 7.13 -0.24
CA VAL A 52 -4.36 7.47 0.21
C VAL A 52 -4.83 8.65 -0.61
N CYS A 53 -6.03 8.58 -1.18
CA CYS A 53 -6.63 9.70 -1.89
C CYS A 53 -7.91 10.12 -1.17
N GLY A 54 -8.09 11.43 -1.03
CA GLY A 54 -9.24 12.03 -0.38
C GLY A 54 -9.71 13.29 -1.08
N GLU A 55 -10.80 13.83 -0.56
CA GLU A 55 -11.37 15.11 -0.98
C GLU A 55 -12.03 15.77 0.23
N GLY A 56 -11.61 17.00 0.55
CA GLY A 56 -11.94 17.63 1.84
C GLY A 56 -11.45 16.79 3.01
N GLU A 57 -12.21 16.69 4.09
CA GLU A 57 -11.82 15.90 5.28
C GLU A 57 -11.90 14.36 5.10
N PHE A 58 -12.35 13.88 3.94
CA PHE A 58 -12.69 12.46 3.75
C PHE A 58 -11.68 11.72 2.89
N ILE A 59 -11.24 10.55 3.36
CA ILE A 59 -10.58 9.55 2.52
C ILE A 59 -11.62 8.93 1.58
N LYS A 60 -11.29 8.84 0.30
CA LYS A 60 -12.17 8.28 -0.75
C LYS A 60 -11.68 6.93 -1.25
N THR A 61 -10.37 6.75 -1.43
CA THR A 61 -9.81 5.52 -1.99
C THR A 61 -8.35 5.30 -1.58
N PHE A 62 -7.88 4.08 -1.82
CA PHE A 62 -6.49 3.67 -1.66
C PHE A 62 -5.95 3.15 -2.98
N LEU A 63 -4.79 3.64 -3.37
CA LEU A 63 -4.12 3.28 -4.60
C LEU A 63 -2.91 2.39 -4.31
N GLN A 64 -2.74 1.38 -5.17
CA GLN A 64 -1.52 0.59 -5.25
C GLN A 64 -0.38 1.42 -5.85
N PRO A 65 0.89 1.06 -5.60
CA PRO A 65 2.05 1.82 -6.08
C PRO A 65 2.11 2.06 -7.60
N GLU A 66 1.51 1.18 -8.41
CA GLU A 66 1.41 1.37 -9.88
C GLU A 66 0.25 2.26 -10.34
N GLN A 67 -0.64 2.70 -9.45
CA GLN A 67 -1.77 3.57 -9.81
C GLN A 67 -1.43 5.05 -9.65
N ILE A 68 -1.98 5.87 -10.55
CA ILE A 68 -1.73 7.31 -10.60
C ILE A 68 -2.74 8.02 -9.71
N ALA A 69 -2.25 8.79 -8.73
CA ALA A 69 -3.07 9.68 -7.91
C ALA A 69 -3.32 11.02 -8.62
N THR A 70 -4.47 11.63 -8.32
CA THR A 70 -4.83 12.98 -8.79
C THR A 70 -5.15 13.88 -7.60
N GLY A 71 -4.95 15.18 -7.78
CA GLY A 71 -5.15 16.18 -6.73
C GLY A 71 -3.84 16.73 -6.19
N GLU A 72 -3.93 17.43 -5.06
CA GLU A 72 -2.79 18.01 -4.37
C GLU A 72 -2.06 16.97 -3.52
N GLU A 73 -0.73 16.90 -3.62
CA GLU A 73 0.07 16.04 -2.74
C GLU A 73 0.12 16.62 -1.32
N TRP A 74 -0.31 15.84 -0.35
CA TRP A 74 -0.24 16.19 1.07
C TRP A 74 1.08 15.72 1.67
N ASN A 75 1.82 16.67 2.26
CA ASN A 75 3.19 16.48 2.76
C ASN A 75 3.22 16.00 4.22
#